data_AF-V2Y4E1-F1
#
_entry.id   AF-V2Y4E1-F1
#
_cell.length_a   1.000
_cell.length_b   1.000
_cell.length_c   1.000
_cell.angle_alpha   90.00
_cell.angle_beta   90.00
_cell.angle_gamma   90.00
#
_symmetry.space_group_name_H-M   'P 1'
#
loop_
_entity.id
_entity.type
_entity.pdbx_description
1 polymer ?
#
loop_
_entity_poly.entity_id
_entity_poly.type
_entity_poly.pdbx_seq_one_letter_code
_entity_poly.pdbx_strand_id
1 'polypeptide(L)'
;MSLSEVIFRVFNIDRYDDRDVVITNLIESYDRLMEFGKKHLNDVFTLDGVQRVSARDKILREIISNLLIHRDFSSGYVPKLVIERDKITTENANLAHGHGNLNLKTFRSFAKNPPISKVFREIGLADELGSSM
;
A
#
# COMPACT_ATOMS: atom_id res chain seq x y z
N MET A 1 -6.92 6.11 -15.64
CA MET A 1 -7.85 5.82 -14.54
C MET A 1 -7.36 4.56 -13.85
N SER A 2 -7.24 4.56 -12.52
CA SER A 2 -6.79 3.45 -11.68
C SER A 2 -8.02 2.78 -11.07
N LEU A 3 -8.01 1.46 -10.97
CA LEU A 3 -9.05 0.66 -10.31
C LEU A 3 -8.41 -0.13 -9.17
N SER A 4 -8.85 0.09 -7.93
CA SER A 4 -8.37 -0.64 -6.75
C SER A 4 -9.54 -0.96 -5.81
N GLU A 5 -9.44 -2.03 -5.05
CA GLU A 5 -10.43 -2.38 -4.03
C GLU A 5 -9.85 -2.25 -2.62
N VAL A 6 -10.67 -1.76 -1.70
CA VAL A 6 -10.36 -1.68 -0.27
C VAL A 6 -11.43 -2.42 0.49
N ILE A 7 -11.04 -3.33 1.36
CA ILE A 7 -11.95 -4.23 2.06
C ILE A 7 -11.63 -4.18 3.55
N PHE A 8 -12.64 -4.02 4.37
CA PHE A 8 -12.57 -4.17 5.82
C PHE A 8 -13.40 -5.39 6.24
N ARG A 9 -12.77 -6.31 6.96
CA ARG A 9 -13.35 -7.62 7.28
C ARG A 9 -12.87 -8.12 8.64
N VAL A 10 -13.56 -7.71 9.69
CA VAL A 10 -13.28 -8.04 11.09
C VAL A 10 -14.40 -8.87 11.72
N PHE A 11 -15.67 -8.58 11.46
CA PHE A 11 -16.81 -9.30 12.02
C PHE A 11 -17.43 -10.25 11.00
N ASN A 12 -17.75 -9.75 9.80
CA ASN A 12 -18.34 -10.56 8.73
C ASN A 12 -17.27 -11.13 7.79
N ILE A 13 -16.71 -12.28 8.15
CA ILE A 13 -15.59 -12.92 7.41
C ILE A 13 -15.99 -13.56 6.06
N ASP A 14 -17.27 -13.88 5.88
CA ASP A 14 -17.78 -14.48 4.63
C ASP A 14 -18.02 -13.42 3.55
N ARG A 15 -18.26 -12.17 3.96
CA ARG A 15 -18.37 -11.02 3.07
C ARG A 15 -17.30 -10.00 3.45
N TYR A 16 -17.73 -8.88 4.00
CA TYR A 16 -16.93 -7.77 4.47
C TYR A 16 -17.85 -6.87 5.29
N ASP A 17 -17.28 -6.16 6.25
CA ASP A 17 -18.00 -5.16 7.05
C ASP A 17 -18.09 -3.82 6.32
N ASP A 18 -17.07 -3.51 5.51
CA ASP A 18 -17.04 -2.33 4.63
C ASP A 18 -16.20 -2.63 3.38
N ARG A 19 -16.56 -2.02 2.26
CA ARG A 19 -15.84 -2.17 0.99
C ARG A 19 -15.94 -0.88 0.18
N ASP A 20 -14.82 -0.45 -0.36
CA ASP A 20 -14.76 0.64 -1.32
C ASP A 20 -14.10 0.19 -2.63
N VAL A 21 -14.69 0.57 -3.76
CA VAL A 21 -14.15 0.35 -5.10
C VAL A 21 -13.70 1.70 -5.65
N VAL A 22 -12.38 1.88 -5.72
CA VAL A 22 -11.73 3.13 -6.05
C VAL A 22 -11.43 3.16 -7.54
N ILE A 23 -12.20 3.96 -8.30
CA ILE A 23 -12.06 4.12 -9.75
C ILE A 23 -11.73 5.59 -10.06
N THR A 24 -10.47 5.98 -9.89
CA THR A 24 -10.00 7.35 -10.11
C THR A 24 -8.49 7.41 -10.43
N ASN A 25 -7.89 8.58 -10.61
CA ASN A 25 -6.45 8.72 -10.82
C ASN A 25 -5.61 8.24 -9.61
N LEU A 26 -4.30 8.07 -9.81
CA LEU A 26 -3.43 7.47 -8.79
C LEU A 26 -3.30 8.29 -7.51
N ILE A 27 -3.34 9.62 -7.61
CA ILE A 27 -3.21 10.52 -6.45
C ILE A 27 -4.48 10.43 -5.61
N GLU A 28 -5.65 10.61 -6.23
CA GLU A 28 -6.92 10.44 -5.53
C GLU A 28 -7.12 9.00 -5.01
N SER A 29 -6.57 8.01 -5.70
CA SER A 29 -6.60 6.62 -5.21
C SER A 29 -5.81 6.46 -3.93
N TYR A 30 -4.63 7.09 -3.83
CA TYR A 30 -3.84 7.12 -2.60
C TYR A 30 -4.64 7.74 -1.45
N ASP A 31 -5.24 8.91 -1.67
CA ASP A 31 -6.00 9.61 -0.64
C ASP A 31 -7.18 8.78 -0.13
N ARG A 32 -7.96 8.19 -1.05
CA ARG A 32 -9.10 7.32 -0.68
C ARG A 32 -8.67 6.07 0.07
N LEU A 33 -7.55 5.45 -0.30
CA LEU A 33 -6.98 4.31 0.42
C LEU A 33 -6.53 4.70 1.84
N MET A 34 -5.90 5.87 1.98
CA MET A 34 -5.51 6.41 3.28
C MET A 34 -6.72 6.70 4.16
N GLU A 35 -7.75 7.35 3.62
CA GLU A 35 -9.00 7.64 4.33
C GLU A 35 -9.70 6.35 4.80
N PHE A 36 -9.78 5.34 3.93
CA PHE A 36 -10.35 4.04 4.30
C PHE A 36 -9.56 3.37 5.42
N GLY A 37 -8.22 3.38 5.36
CA GLY A 37 -7.37 2.87 6.43
C GLY A 37 -7.56 3.63 7.74
N LYS A 38 -7.61 4.97 7.70
CA LYS A 38 -7.82 5.83 8.88
C LYS A 38 -9.18 5.61 9.53
N LYS A 39 -10.22 5.33 8.72
CA LYS A 39 -11.58 5.04 9.19
C LYS A 39 -11.64 3.77 10.03
N HIS A 40 -10.87 2.74 9.65
CA HIS A 40 -10.98 1.39 10.21
C HIS A 40 -9.85 0.99 11.15
N LEU A 41 -8.73 1.71 11.16
CA LEU A 41 -7.58 1.41 12.01
C LEU A 41 -7.40 2.45 13.12
N ASN A 42 -7.14 1.94 14.32
CA ASN A 42 -6.86 2.77 15.49
C ASN A 42 -5.51 3.49 15.35
N ASP A 43 -5.48 4.76 15.75
CA ASP A 43 -4.23 5.52 15.89
C ASP A 43 -3.73 5.43 17.33
N VAL A 44 -2.92 4.41 17.60
CA VAL A 44 -2.35 4.20 18.94
C VAL A 44 -1.33 5.30 19.25
N PHE A 45 -1.39 5.83 20.48
CA PHE A 45 -0.41 6.81 20.95
C PHE A 45 1.01 6.23 20.85
N THR A 46 1.81 6.77 19.94
CA THR A 46 3.18 6.33 19.70
C THR A 46 4.12 7.52 19.72
N LEU A 47 5.28 7.36 20.34
CA LEU A 47 6.34 8.38 20.39
C LEU A 47 7.55 7.91 19.57
N ASP A 48 8.15 8.84 18.85
CA ASP A 48 9.45 8.72 18.20
C ASP A 48 10.41 9.69 18.90
N GLY A 49 11.17 9.15 19.87
CA GLY A 49 11.88 9.94 20.87
C GLY A 49 10.91 10.75 21.74
N VAL A 50 10.86 12.07 21.51
CA VAL A 50 9.97 13.00 22.23
C VAL A 50 8.77 13.47 21.39
N GLN A 51 8.75 13.15 20.09
CA GLN A 51 7.69 13.59 19.19
C GLN A 51 6.60 12.54 19.08
N ARG A 52 5.34 12.98 19.13
CA ARG A 52 4.21 12.08 18.83
C ARG A 52 4.18 11.78 17.34
N VAL A 53 4.06 10.50 16.99
CA VAL A 53 3.91 10.03 15.62
C VAL A 53 2.70 9.12 15.49
N SER A 54 2.07 9.12 14.32
CA SER A 54 1.05 8.12 13.98
C SER A 54 1.74 6.93 13.30
N ALA A 55 1.93 5.85 14.06
CA ALA A 55 2.44 4.59 13.51
C ALA A 55 1.50 4.06 12.41
N ARG A 56 0.18 4.21 12.61
CA ARG A 56 -0.84 3.86 11.61
C ARG A 56 -0.59 4.58 10.29
N ASP A 57 -0.48 5.90 10.30
CA ASP A 57 -0.34 6.67 9.06
C ASP A 57 1.00 6.38 8.36
N LYS A 58 2.09 6.16 9.12
CA LYS A 58 3.39 5.75 8.56
C LYS A 58 3.30 4.38 7.86
N ILE A 59 2.69 3.38 8.51
CA ILE A 59 2.51 2.04 7.95
C ILE A 59 1.60 2.09 6.72
N LEU A 60 0.46 2.77 6.82
CA LEU A 60 -0.49 2.91 5.71
C LEU A 60 0.15 3.57 4.50
N ARG A 61 0.90 4.66 4.71
CA ARG A 61 1.63 5.34 3.64
C ARG A 61 2.58 4.39 2.90
N GLU A 62 3.35 3.58 3.63
CA GLU A 62 4.29 2.64 3.02
C GLU A 62 3.57 1.55 2.21
N ILE A 63 2.57 0.88 2.80
CA ILE A 63 1.88 -0.22 2.11
C ILE A 63 1.06 0.26 0.91
N ILE A 64 0.42 1.44 1.00
CA ILE A 64 -0.40 2.00 -0.08
C ILE A 64 0.49 2.51 -1.21
N SER A 65 1.58 3.21 -0.89
CA SER A 65 2.54 3.64 -1.91
C SER A 65 3.15 2.45 -2.63
N ASN A 66 3.52 1.40 -1.92
CA ASN A 66 4.04 0.18 -2.53
C ASN A 66 2.99 -0.51 -3.42
N LEU A 67 1.74 -0.60 -2.97
CA LEU A 67 0.64 -1.17 -3.76
C LEU A 67 0.45 -0.43 -5.09
N LEU A 68 0.46 0.91 -5.07
CA LEU A 68 0.24 1.73 -6.27
C LEU A 68 1.48 1.80 -7.19
N ILE A 69 2.68 1.94 -6.61
CA ILE A 69 3.94 2.03 -7.37
C ILE A 69 4.27 0.70 -8.06
N HIS A 70 4.07 -0.43 -7.37
CA HIS A 70 4.44 -1.75 -7.87
C HIS A 70 3.29 -2.49 -8.55
N ARG A 71 2.19 -1.79 -8.86
CA ARG A 71 1.10 -2.36 -9.65
C ARG A 71 1.55 -2.74 -11.05
N ASP A 72 1.14 -3.93 -11.48
CA ASP A 72 1.20 -4.31 -12.88
C ASP A 72 -0.01 -3.73 -13.63
N PHE A 73 0.18 -2.58 -14.27
CA PHE A 73 -0.88 -1.89 -15.03
C PHE A 73 -1.25 -2.60 -16.34
N SER A 74 -0.49 -3.63 -16.75
CA SER A 74 -0.83 -4.47 -17.90
C SER A 74 -1.77 -5.61 -17.54
N SER A 75 -1.92 -5.91 -16.25
CA SER A 75 -2.83 -6.96 -15.75
C SER A 75 -4.24 -6.44 -15.52
N GLY A 76 -5.24 -7.25 -15.89
CA GLY A 76 -6.66 -7.01 -15.55
C GLY A 76 -7.01 -7.32 -14.09
N TYR A 77 -6.08 -7.86 -13.31
CA TYR A 77 -6.30 -8.13 -11.89
C TYR A 77 -6.41 -6.83 -11.10
N VAL A 78 -7.48 -6.71 -10.31
CA VAL A 78 -7.72 -5.54 -9.49
C VAL A 78 -6.91 -5.64 -8.20
N PRO A 79 -5.97 -4.72 -7.93
CA PRO A 79 -5.22 -4.72 -6.68
C PRO A 79 -6.15 -4.46 -5.50
N LYS A 80 -5.87 -5.11 -4.37
CA LYS A 80 -6.68 -5.02 -3.17
C LYS A 80 -5.85 -4.65 -1.95
N LEU A 81 -6.43 -3.85 -1.07
CA LEU A 81 -5.99 -3.63 0.30
C LEU A 81 -7.05 -4.20 1.23
N VAL A 82 -6.70 -5.24 1.99
CA VAL A 82 -7.62 -5.96 2.87
C VAL A 82 -7.20 -5.74 4.32
N ILE A 83 -8.06 -5.14 5.11
CA ILE A 83 -7.89 -4.92 6.55
C ILE A 83 -8.70 -5.96 7.29
N GLU A 84 -8.01 -6.80 8.05
CA GLU A 84 -8.60 -7.83 8.89
C GLU A 84 -8.31 -7.52 10.37
N ARG A 85 -8.78 -8.39 11.28
CA ARG A 85 -8.67 -8.14 12.72
C ARG A 85 -7.24 -7.98 13.21
N ASP A 86 -6.32 -8.76 12.65
CA ASP A 86 -4.95 -8.94 13.14
C ASP A 86 -3.89 -8.57 12.09
N LYS A 87 -4.30 -8.27 10.86
CA LYS A 87 -3.36 -8.00 9.76
C LYS A 87 -3.95 -7.11 8.68
N ILE A 88 -3.05 -6.55 7.88
CA ILE A 88 -3.36 -5.86 6.63
C ILE A 88 -2.67 -6.64 5.52
N THR A 89 -3.41 -7.02 4.49
CA THR A 89 -2.91 -7.75 3.33
C THR A 89 -3.06 -6.89 2.08
N THR A 90 -2.03 -6.88 1.23
CA THR A 90 -2.10 -6.30 -0.11
C THR A 90 -2.03 -7.39 -1.16
N GLU A 91 -2.93 -7.32 -2.15
CA GLU A 91 -2.97 -8.23 -3.28
C GLU A 91 -2.68 -7.44 -4.54
N ASN A 92 -1.73 -7.89 -5.36
CA ASN A 92 -1.37 -7.23 -6.60
C ASN A 92 -0.93 -8.26 -7.64
N ALA A 93 -1.23 -8.00 -8.92
CA ALA A 93 -0.66 -8.80 -9.97
C ALA A 93 0.86 -8.60 -10.00
N ASN A 94 1.58 -9.70 -10.10
CA ASN A 94 3.03 -9.68 -10.09
C ASN A 94 3.60 -10.60 -11.17
N LEU A 95 4.24 -10.03 -12.18
CA LEU A 95 5.29 -10.70 -12.93
C LEU A 95 6.61 -10.58 -12.15
N ALA A 96 7.17 -11.71 -11.69
CA ALA A 96 8.40 -11.72 -10.92
C ALA A 96 9.61 -11.33 -11.80
N HIS A 97 10.41 -10.37 -11.33
CA HIS A 97 11.69 -10.03 -11.96
C HIS A 97 12.79 -10.95 -11.43
N GLY A 98 12.82 -12.18 -11.96
CA GLY A 98 13.79 -13.21 -11.62
C GLY A 98 13.26 -14.28 -10.66
N HIS A 99 14.02 -15.36 -10.54
CA HIS A 99 13.70 -16.53 -9.73
C HIS A 99 14.98 -16.97 -9.00
N GLY A 100 14.89 -17.30 -7.71
CA GLY A 100 16.03 -17.78 -6.92
C GLY A 100 15.95 -17.39 -5.45
N ASN A 101 16.95 -17.79 -4.67
CA ASN A 101 17.03 -17.48 -3.25
C ASN A 101 17.36 -15.99 -3.03
N LEU A 102 16.59 -15.34 -2.15
CA LEU A 102 16.81 -13.96 -1.76
C LEU A 102 18.16 -13.82 -1.02
N ASN A 103 19.10 -13.09 -1.61
CA ASN A 103 20.35 -12.73 -0.94
C ASN A 103 20.31 -11.26 -0.55
N LEU A 104 20.14 -10.98 0.74
CA LEU A 104 20.05 -9.64 1.30
C LEU A 104 21.28 -8.76 1.00
N LYS A 105 22.45 -9.35 0.71
CA LYS A 105 23.68 -8.60 0.37
C LYS A 105 23.71 -8.11 -1.08
N THR A 106 22.99 -8.78 -1.98
CA THR A 106 22.96 -8.45 -3.41
C THR A 106 21.59 -7.95 -3.87
N PHE A 107 20.62 -7.94 -2.96
CA PHE A 107 19.27 -7.49 -3.26
C PHE A 107 19.29 -6.02 -3.69
N ARG A 108 18.68 -5.75 -4.85
CA ARG A 108 18.47 -4.40 -5.33
C ARG A 108 16.98 -4.18 -5.48
N SER A 109 16.53 -3.11 -4.83
CA SER A 109 15.22 -2.52 -5.05
C SER A 109 14.95 -2.36 -6.55
N PHE A 110 13.80 -2.86 -7.00
CA PHE A 110 13.30 -2.64 -8.35
C PHE A 110 11.87 -2.11 -8.31
N ALA A 111 11.71 -0.83 -8.64
CA ALA A 111 10.40 -0.24 -8.86
C ALA A 111 9.85 -0.69 -10.21
N LYS A 112 8.72 -1.39 -10.23
CA LYS A 112 8.09 -1.83 -11.48
C LYS A 112 7.70 -0.69 -12.39
N ASN A 113 7.31 0.45 -11.81
CA ASN A 113 6.98 1.67 -12.53
C ASN A 113 7.88 2.82 -12.06
N PRO A 114 9.14 2.92 -12.56
CA PRO A 114 10.06 3.96 -12.12
C PRO A 114 9.53 5.40 -12.26
N PRO A 115 8.79 5.77 -13.33
CA PRO A 115 8.21 7.12 -13.42
C PRO A 115 7.18 7.41 -12.33
N ILE A 116 6.33 6.43 -11.98
CA ILE A 116 5.34 6.58 -10.92
C ILE A 116 6.03 6.70 -9.56
N SER A 117 7.02 5.85 -9.30
CA SER A 117 7.85 5.92 -8.08
C SER A 117 8.51 7.29 -7.94
N LYS A 118 9.07 7.82 -9.03
CA LYS A 118 9.65 9.17 -9.03
C LYS A 118 8.61 10.22 -8.68
N VAL A 119 7.47 10.27 -9.37
CA VAL A 119 6.41 11.24 -9.07
C VAL A 119 5.99 11.15 -7.61
N PHE A 120 5.70 9.96 -7.10
CA PHE A 120 5.28 9.75 -5.71
C PHE A 120 6.30 10.26 -4.69
N ARG A 121 7.60 10.14 -4.97
CA ARG A 121 8.66 10.69 -4.12
C ARG A 121 8.69 12.22 -4.17
N GLU A 122 8.66 12.80 -5.37
CA GLU A 122 8.72 14.25 -5.56
C GLU A 122 7.54 14.99 -4.89
N ILE A 123 6.37 14.35 -4.80
CA ILE A 123 5.18 14.90 -4.13
C ILE A 123 5.03 14.45 -2.67
N GLY A 124 5.98 13.70 -2.12
CA GLY A 124 6.01 13.29 -0.70
C GLY A 124 5.14 12.09 -0.31
N LEU A 125 4.52 11.39 -1.28
CA LEU A 125 3.68 10.21 -1.01
C LEU A 125 4.48 8.93 -0.74
N ALA A 126 5.75 8.87 -1.17
CA ALA A 126 6.66 7.75 -0.86
C ALA A 126 8.01 8.27 -0.37
N ASP A 127 8.70 7.49 0.48
CA ASP A 127 10.02 7.88 0.97
C ASP A 127 11.12 7.66 -0.07
N GLU A 128 12.15 8.52 0.00
CA GLU A 128 13.40 8.34 -0.75
C GLU A 128 14.12 7.04 -0.36
N LEU A 129 14.04 6.71 0.94
CA LEU A 129 14.60 5.54 1.58
C LEU A 129 13.55 4.44 1.78
N GLY A 130 12.70 4.21 0.79
CA GLY A 130 12.13 2.88 0.63
C GLY A 130 13.27 1.96 0.22
N SER A 131 13.96 1.33 1.18
CA SER A 131 14.63 0.06 0.93
C SER A 131 13.53 -0.88 0.48
N SER A 132 13.27 -0.88 -0.83
CA SER A 132 12.34 -1.83 -1.40
C SER A 132 12.90 -3.17 -0.96
N MET A 133 12.11 -3.89 -0.17
CA MET A 133 12.30 -5.32 -0.08
C MET A 133 11.94 -5.96 -1.41
#